data_AF-A0A9W7DR34-F1
#
_entry.id   AF-A0A9W7DR34-F1
#
_cell.length_a   1.000
_cell.length_b   1.000
_cell.length_c   1.000
_cell.angle_alpha   90.00
_cell.angle_beta   90.00
_cell.angle_gamma   90.00
#
_symmetry.space_group_name_H-M   'P 1'
#
loop_
_entity.id
_entity.type
_entity.pdbx_description
1 polymer ?
#
loop_
_entity_poly.entity_id
_entity_poly.type
_entity_poly.pdbx_seq_one_letter_code
_entity_poly.pdbx_strand_id
1 'polypeptide(L)'
;MIEMSTFLILLFFISSNPNYDVEGSFTLRHLFIYFLTTSLFRRIYNAYLEACYFHFPKYRTQPEKEHLLIKKAKDLNGRDSKQLSLLVWHDLGTYLSTTALDLAVYYLIPGFYPPPNPLSPQTFPTRFLRLALNHLLMSFGMYWLHRSSHNVPLLWRVHAVHHWSKHPLSRNTYEDHWIDNLSNALVGHLCAQIILPLDLPTFALSHLLRIAESLE
;
A
#
# COMPACT_ATOMS: atom_id res chain seq x y z
N MET A 1 3.67 9.75 -12.08
CA MET A 1 3.17 10.78 -11.12
C MET A 1 1.96 11.60 -11.61
N ILE A 2 1.59 11.56 -12.91
CA ILE A 2 0.48 12.34 -13.50
C ILE A 2 -0.91 11.69 -13.26
N GLU A 3 -0.98 10.44 -12.79
CA GLU A 3 -2.21 9.64 -12.85
C GLU A 3 -3.04 9.64 -11.56
N MET A 4 -2.38 9.83 -10.41
CA MET A 4 -3.04 9.90 -9.09
C MET A 4 -3.94 11.12 -8.93
N SER A 5 -3.63 12.21 -9.65
CA SER A 5 -4.45 13.43 -9.66
C SER A 5 -5.82 13.18 -10.27
N THR A 6 -5.93 12.35 -11.32
CA THR A 6 -7.18 12.18 -12.06
C THR A 6 -8.26 11.43 -11.25
N PHE A 7 -7.90 10.37 -10.53
CA PHE A 7 -8.84 9.66 -9.65
C PHE A 7 -9.29 10.53 -8.49
N LEU A 8 -8.35 11.22 -7.82
CA LEU A 8 -8.68 12.10 -6.71
C LEU A 8 -9.57 13.26 -7.17
N ILE A 9 -9.36 13.81 -8.36
CA ILE A 9 -10.23 14.83 -8.96
C ILE A 9 -11.63 14.26 -9.23
N LEU A 10 -11.74 13.09 -9.87
CA LEU A 10 -13.03 12.46 -10.15
C LEU A 10 -13.79 12.17 -8.86
N LEU A 11 -13.11 11.55 -7.89
CA LEU A 11 -13.69 11.22 -6.59
C LEU A 11 -14.09 12.49 -5.83
N PHE A 12 -13.32 13.57 -5.92
CA PHE A 12 -13.70 14.87 -5.34
C PHE A 12 -15.04 15.38 -5.90
N PHE A 13 -15.21 15.35 -7.23
CA PHE A 13 -16.48 15.76 -7.86
C PHE A 13 -17.66 14.87 -7.45
N ILE A 14 -17.49 13.54 -7.49
CA ILE A 14 -18.55 12.60 -7.11
C ILE A 14 -18.88 12.73 -5.62
N SER A 15 -17.87 12.94 -4.76
CA SER A 15 -18.03 13.08 -3.31
C SER A 15 -18.85 14.28 -2.86
N SER A 16 -19.14 15.21 -3.78
CA SER A 16 -20.00 16.36 -3.53
C SER A 16 -21.49 16.02 -3.63
N ASN A 17 -21.85 14.83 -4.15
CA ASN A 17 -23.23 14.39 -4.30
C ASN A 17 -23.51 13.18 -3.39
N PRO A 18 -24.32 13.34 -2.33
CA PRO A 18 -24.60 12.28 -1.37
C PRO A 18 -25.42 11.12 -1.94
N ASN A 19 -26.03 11.26 -3.14
CA ASN A 19 -26.80 10.18 -3.77
C ASN A 19 -25.94 8.97 -4.15
N TYR A 20 -24.61 9.12 -4.16
CA TYR A 20 -23.67 8.04 -4.42
C TYR A 20 -23.07 7.44 -3.13
N ASP A 21 -23.46 7.94 -1.96
CA ASP A 21 -22.99 7.40 -0.69
C ASP A 21 -23.63 6.04 -0.41
N VAL A 22 -22.82 5.11 0.10
CA VAL A 22 -23.28 3.80 0.56
C VAL A 22 -23.64 3.90 2.05
N GLU A 23 -24.90 3.60 2.37
CA GLU A 23 -25.38 3.61 3.75
C GLU A 23 -24.56 2.64 4.64
N GLY A 24 -24.20 3.10 5.84
CA GLY A 24 -23.39 2.32 6.77
C GLY A 24 -21.89 2.30 6.48
N SER A 25 -21.42 2.96 5.43
CA SER A 25 -19.99 3.15 5.11
C SER A 25 -19.53 4.59 5.38
N PHE A 26 -18.25 4.88 5.09
CA PHE A 26 -17.82 6.23 4.75
C PHE A 26 -18.78 6.89 3.75
N THR A 27 -19.01 8.19 3.88
CA THR A 27 -19.45 8.96 2.70
C THR A 27 -18.30 9.04 1.70
N LEU A 28 -18.58 9.24 0.42
CA LEU A 28 -17.55 9.40 -0.60
C LEU A 28 -16.59 10.55 -0.28
N ARG A 29 -17.03 11.57 0.48
CA ARG A 29 -16.17 12.64 0.96
C ARG A 29 -15.15 12.16 2.00
N HIS A 30 -15.58 11.30 2.93
CA HIS A 30 -14.65 10.68 3.88
C HIS A 30 -13.68 9.75 3.17
N LEU A 31 -14.15 9.00 2.17
CA LEU A 31 -13.32 8.12 1.34
C LEU A 31 -12.26 8.93 0.56
N PHE A 32 -12.66 10.05 -0.04
CA PHE A 32 -11.73 10.98 -0.70
C PHE A 32 -10.65 11.50 0.25
N ILE A 33 -11.06 12.01 1.43
CA ILE A 33 -10.12 12.52 2.43
C ILE A 33 -9.16 11.42 2.87
N TYR A 34 -9.67 10.21 3.11
CA TYR A 34 -8.88 9.06 3.49
C TYR A 34 -7.82 8.70 2.43
N PHE A 35 -8.19 8.61 1.15
CA PHE A 35 -7.22 8.35 0.07
C PHE A 35 -6.22 9.48 -0.11
N LEU A 36 -6.66 10.74 0.03
CA LEU A 36 -5.76 11.88 -0.01
C LEU A 36 -4.73 11.83 1.13
N THR A 37 -5.19 11.58 2.36
CA THR A 37 -4.32 11.51 3.55
C THR A 37 -3.31 10.37 3.45
N THR A 38 -3.76 9.16 3.10
CA THR A 38 -2.86 8.00 2.96
C THR A 38 -1.85 8.21 1.84
N SER A 39 -2.26 8.81 0.73
CA SER A 39 -1.37 9.16 -0.37
C SER A 39 -0.31 10.20 0.02
N LEU A 40 -0.73 11.29 0.68
CA LEU A 40 0.19 12.32 1.18
C LEU A 40 1.17 11.72 2.20
N PHE A 41 0.67 10.91 3.14
CA PHE A 41 1.51 10.23 4.12
C PHE A 41 2.56 9.34 3.46
N ARG A 42 2.17 8.52 2.47
CA ARG A 42 3.12 7.69 1.71
C ARG A 42 4.21 8.50 1.01
N ARG A 43 3.83 9.62 0.37
CA ARG A 43 4.80 10.51 -0.30
C ARG A 43 5.79 11.12 0.69
N ILE A 44 5.28 11.65 1.80
CA ILE A 44 6.11 12.27 2.85
C ILE A 44 7.02 11.23 3.48
N TYR A 45 6.48 10.05 3.82
CA TYR A 45 7.24 8.98 4.46
C TYR A 45 8.33 8.42 3.53
N ASN A 46 8.03 8.17 2.26
CA ASN A 46 9.04 7.71 1.30
C ASN A 46 10.14 8.76 1.07
N ALA A 47 9.78 10.05 1.00
CA ALA A 47 10.76 11.14 0.92
C ALA A 47 11.64 11.20 2.17
N TYR A 48 11.06 10.99 3.36
CA TYR A 48 11.81 10.88 4.61
C TYR A 48 12.80 9.70 4.59
N LEU A 49 12.36 8.50 4.19
CA LEU A 49 13.23 7.33 4.07
C LEU A 49 14.39 7.56 3.09
N GLU A 50 14.10 8.20 1.96
CA GLU A 50 15.13 8.57 0.98
C GLU A 50 16.13 9.59 1.55
N ALA A 51 15.64 10.62 2.26
CA ALA A 51 16.49 11.58 2.94
C ALA A 51 17.39 10.91 3.99
N CYS A 52 16.85 9.98 4.80
CA CYS A 52 17.64 9.19 5.74
C CYS A 52 18.72 8.36 5.03
N TYR A 53 18.35 7.67 3.94
CA TYR A 53 19.30 6.90 3.15
C TYR A 53 20.48 7.77 2.66
N PHE A 54 20.19 8.96 2.14
CA PHE A 54 21.22 9.86 1.64
C PHE A 54 22.05 10.54 2.73
N HIS A 55 21.45 10.85 3.88
CA HIS A 55 22.12 11.51 5.00
C HIS A 55 23.08 10.60 5.77
N PHE A 56 22.84 9.29 5.81
CA PHE A 56 23.62 8.34 6.61
C PHE A 56 24.38 7.29 5.77
N PRO A 57 25.37 7.68 4.93
CA PRO A 57 26.10 6.76 4.05
C PRO A 57 26.83 5.64 4.79
N LYS A 58 27.34 5.90 5.99
CA LYS A 58 28.08 4.94 6.82
C LYS A 58 27.25 3.76 7.32
N TYR A 59 25.92 3.85 7.29
CA TYR A 59 25.00 2.78 7.72
C TYR A 59 24.39 2.03 6.54
N ARG A 60 24.76 2.35 5.30
CA ARG A 60 24.30 1.63 4.13
C ARG A 60 24.94 0.25 4.07
N THR A 61 24.16 -0.75 3.66
CA THR A 61 24.64 -2.10 3.38
C THR A 61 25.31 -2.21 2.00
N GLN A 62 25.07 -1.24 1.12
CA GLN A 62 25.64 -1.16 -0.22
C GLN A 62 27.10 -0.65 -0.17
N PRO A 63 28.04 -1.26 -0.95
CA PRO A 63 29.40 -0.74 -1.05
C PRO A 63 29.44 0.64 -1.73
N GLU A 64 30.33 1.53 -1.28
CA GLU A 64 30.43 2.91 -1.80
C GLU A 64 30.60 2.99 -3.34
N LYS A 65 31.33 2.04 -3.92
CA LYS A 65 31.54 1.92 -5.38
C LYS A 65 30.25 1.73 -6.18
N GLU A 66 29.18 1.22 -5.54
CA GLU A 66 27.88 0.96 -6.16
C GLU A 66 26.93 2.17 -6.01
N HIS A 67 27.25 3.15 -5.16
CA HIS A 67 26.52 4.41 -5.06
C HIS A 67 26.78 5.37 -6.22
N LEU A 68 27.81 5.11 -7.04
CA LEU A 68 28.16 5.94 -8.19
C LEU A 68 27.19 5.65 -9.36
N LEU A 69 26.01 6.27 -9.31
CA LEU A 69 24.93 6.20 -10.33
C LEU A 69 25.43 6.40 -11.77
N ILE A 70 26.57 7.06 -11.95
CA ILE A 70 27.08 7.53 -13.24
C ILE A 70 27.74 6.41 -14.06
N LYS A 71 28.29 5.34 -13.45
CA LYS A 71 29.17 4.40 -14.18
C LYS A 71 28.49 3.17 -14.80
N LYS A 72 27.23 2.86 -14.49
CA LYS A 72 26.62 1.56 -14.84
C LYS A 72 25.27 1.59 -15.56
N ALA A 73 24.70 2.77 -15.86
CA ALA A 73 23.34 2.89 -16.41
C ALA A 73 22.29 2.07 -15.63
N LYS A 74 22.46 2.04 -14.30
CA LYS A 74 21.61 1.33 -13.33
C LYS A 74 21.19 2.27 -12.23
N ASP A 75 20.02 2.04 -11.64
CA ASP A 75 19.55 2.81 -10.48
C ASP A 75 20.23 2.36 -9.16
N LEU A 76 19.83 2.98 -8.05
CA LEU A 76 20.32 2.66 -6.70
C LEU A 76 20.06 1.22 -6.26
N ASN A 77 19.08 0.56 -6.89
CA ASN A 77 18.68 -0.81 -6.58
C ASN A 77 19.34 -1.81 -7.54
N GLY A 78 20.18 -1.35 -8.47
CA GLY A 78 20.92 -2.16 -9.42
C GLY A 78 20.15 -2.55 -10.68
N ARG A 79 19.00 -1.92 -10.94
CA ARG A 79 18.10 -2.19 -12.06
C ARG A 79 18.50 -1.43 -13.32
N ASP A 80 18.34 -2.06 -14.47
CA ASP A 80 18.60 -1.43 -15.77
C ASP A 80 17.41 -0.62 -16.31
N SER A 81 17.61 0.14 -17.38
CA SER A 81 16.58 0.99 -17.99
C SER A 81 15.34 0.23 -18.48
N LYS A 82 15.46 -1.04 -18.85
CA LYS A 82 14.33 -1.86 -19.29
C LYS A 82 13.50 -2.32 -18.10
N GLN A 83 14.13 -2.71 -17.00
CA GLN A 83 13.45 -3.03 -15.75
C GLN A 83 12.71 -1.80 -15.20
N LEU A 84 13.37 -0.63 -15.22
CA LEU A 84 12.77 0.63 -14.79
C LEU A 84 11.55 1.04 -15.63
N SER A 85 11.62 0.87 -16.96
CA SER A 85 10.48 1.21 -17.82
C SER A 85 9.30 0.26 -17.64
N LEU A 86 9.55 -1.03 -17.33
CA LEU A 86 8.51 -1.99 -16.98
C LEU A 86 7.88 -1.69 -15.61
N LEU A 87 8.66 -1.22 -14.64
CA LEU A 87 8.12 -0.83 -13.33
C LEU A 87 7.10 0.31 -13.44
N VAL A 88 7.28 1.26 -14.35
CA VAL A 88 6.26 2.30 -14.61
C VAL A 88 4.91 1.70 -15.01
N TRP A 89 4.91 0.62 -15.80
CA TRP A 89 3.69 -0.09 -16.17
C TRP A 89 3.09 -0.88 -14.99
N HIS A 90 3.93 -1.48 -14.14
CA HIS A 90 3.46 -2.16 -12.94
C HIS A 90 2.91 -1.19 -11.89
N ASP A 91 3.47 0.02 -11.78
CA ASP A 91 2.94 1.09 -10.93
C ASP A 91 1.56 1.53 -11.40
N LEU A 92 1.40 1.76 -12.70
CA LEU A 92 0.09 2.08 -13.30
C LEU A 92 -0.91 0.92 -13.08
N GLY A 93 -0.49 -0.32 -13.31
CA GLY A 93 -1.33 -1.50 -13.09
C GLY A 93 -1.75 -1.64 -11.62
N THR A 94 -0.83 -1.39 -10.69
CA THR A 94 -1.10 -1.40 -9.24
C THR A 94 -2.13 -0.34 -8.91
N TYR A 95 -1.94 0.88 -9.42
CA TYR A 95 -2.85 1.99 -9.18
C TYR A 95 -4.26 1.72 -9.71
N LEU A 96 -4.39 1.27 -10.97
CA LEU A 96 -5.70 0.96 -11.56
C LEU A 96 -6.39 -0.18 -10.83
N SER A 97 -5.68 -1.26 -10.53
CA SER A 97 -6.26 -2.44 -9.88
C SER A 97 -6.67 -2.18 -8.43
N THR A 98 -5.84 -1.47 -7.66
CA THR A 98 -6.17 -1.10 -6.27
C THR A 98 -7.30 -0.08 -6.21
N THR A 99 -7.33 0.91 -7.11
CA THR A 99 -8.45 1.85 -7.23
C THR A 99 -9.76 1.14 -7.57
N ALA A 100 -9.72 0.21 -8.53
CA ALA A 100 -10.88 -0.58 -8.91
C ALA A 100 -11.36 -1.46 -7.74
N LEU A 101 -10.43 -2.07 -7.00
CA LEU A 101 -10.74 -2.85 -5.80
C LEU A 101 -11.38 -1.98 -4.72
N ASP A 102 -10.80 -0.83 -4.42
CA ASP A 102 -11.30 0.11 -3.41
C ASP A 102 -12.74 0.57 -3.72
N LEU A 103 -13.01 0.94 -4.97
CA LEU A 103 -14.36 1.30 -5.42
C LEU A 103 -15.32 0.10 -5.37
N ALA A 104 -14.88 -1.07 -5.84
CA ALA A 104 -15.69 -2.28 -5.79
C ALA A 104 -16.05 -2.64 -4.34
N VAL A 105 -15.09 -2.60 -3.42
CA VAL A 105 -15.29 -2.89 -2.01
C VAL A 105 -16.22 -1.85 -1.37
N TYR A 106 -16.07 -0.57 -1.71
CA TYR A 106 -16.97 0.48 -1.22
C TYR A 106 -18.44 0.21 -1.55
N TYR A 107 -18.74 -0.17 -2.80
CA TYR A 107 -20.11 -0.39 -3.26
C TYR A 107 -20.65 -1.79 -2.98
N LEU A 108 -19.80 -2.82 -2.95
CA LEU A 108 -20.22 -4.22 -2.80
C LEU A 108 -20.21 -4.70 -1.35
N ILE A 109 -19.45 -4.02 -0.47
CA ILE A 109 -19.29 -4.42 0.94
C ILE A 109 -19.57 -3.22 1.85
N PRO A 110 -20.85 -2.87 2.08
CA PRO A 110 -21.22 -1.82 3.02
C PRO A 110 -20.60 -2.04 4.40
N GLY A 111 -20.06 -0.97 4.99
CA GLY A 111 -19.36 -1.00 6.28
C GLY A 111 -17.90 -1.45 6.23
N PHE A 112 -17.36 -1.85 5.06
CA PHE A 112 -15.92 -2.14 4.95
C PHE A 112 -15.09 -0.92 5.34
N TYR A 113 -15.41 0.24 4.76
CA TYR A 113 -14.92 1.53 5.21
C TYR A 113 -15.81 2.01 6.38
N PRO A 114 -15.31 2.02 7.63
CA PRO A 114 -16.17 2.09 8.81
C PRO A 114 -16.90 3.42 8.94
N PRO A 115 -18.20 3.47 9.27
CA PRO A 115 -18.91 4.75 9.37
C PRO A 115 -18.31 5.65 10.47
N PRO A 116 -18.38 6.98 10.33
CA PRO A 116 -17.78 7.91 11.30
C PRO A 116 -18.40 7.82 12.70
N ASN A 117 -19.67 7.39 12.77
CA ASN A 117 -20.40 7.18 14.02
C ASN A 117 -20.61 5.67 14.20
N PRO A 118 -19.70 4.95 14.88
CA PRO A 118 -19.90 3.53 15.13
C PRO A 118 -21.07 3.31 16.08
N LEU A 119 -21.86 2.26 15.85
CA LEU A 119 -23.00 1.89 16.69
C LEU A 119 -22.62 1.60 18.14
N SER A 120 -21.37 1.17 18.38
CA SER A 120 -20.83 0.90 19.71
C SER A 120 -19.43 1.51 19.84
N PRO A 121 -19.24 2.53 20.69
CA PRO A 121 -17.93 3.09 20.98
C PRO A 121 -17.01 2.04 21.60
N GLN A 122 -15.81 1.87 21.04
CA GLN A 122 -14.83 0.92 21.58
C GLN A 122 -13.89 1.58 22.58
N THR A 123 -13.59 0.85 23.66
CA THR A 123 -12.58 1.27 24.64
C THR A 123 -11.17 1.24 24.03
N PHE A 124 -10.23 1.99 24.62
CA PHE A 124 -8.84 1.98 24.17
C PHE A 124 -8.20 0.56 24.18
N PRO A 125 -8.32 -0.24 25.26
CA PRO A 125 -7.79 -1.62 25.26
C PRO A 125 -8.37 -2.49 24.14
N THR A 126 -9.68 -2.36 23.88
CA THR A 126 -10.34 -3.10 22.80
C THR A 126 -9.78 -2.68 21.43
N ARG A 127 -9.65 -1.37 21.18
CA ARG A 127 -9.08 -0.85 19.93
C ARG A 127 -7.65 -1.32 19.72
N PHE A 128 -6.81 -1.25 20.75
CA PHE A 128 -5.43 -1.70 20.69
C PHE A 128 -5.35 -3.20 20.35
N LEU A 129 -6.12 -4.04 21.05
CA LEU A 129 -6.14 -5.48 20.80
C LEU A 129 -6.62 -5.79 19.38
N ARG A 130 -7.70 -5.14 18.92
CA ARG A 130 -8.21 -5.33 17.55
C ARG A 130 -7.20 -4.87 16.51
N LEU A 131 -6.54 -3.73 16.72
CA LEU A 131 -5.47 -3.23 15.83
C LEU A 131 -4.35 -4.25 15.70
N ALA A 132 -3.84 -4.76 16.82
CA ALA A 132 -2.76 -5.74 16.84
C ALA A 132 -3.15 -7.06 16.16
N LEU A 133 -4.34 -7.59 16.46
CA LEU A 133 -4.85 -8.81 15.83
C LEU A 133 -5.15 -8.61 14.34
N ASN A 134 -5.64 -7.44 13.93
CA ASN A 134 -5.90 -7.13 12.53
C ASN A 134 -4.59 -7.08 11.74
N HIS A 135 -3.55 -6.43 12.28
CA HIS A 135 -2.21 -6.46 11.66
C HIS A 135 -1.63 -7.87 11.62
N LEU A 136 -1.81 -8.67 12.67
CA LEU A 136 -1.35 -10.04 12.68
C LEU A 136 -2.02 -10.87 11.57
N LEU A 137 -3.34 -10.72 11.39
CA LEU A 137 -4.09 -11.40 10.32
C LEU A 137 -3.63 -10.94 8.93
N MET A 138 -3.48 -9.63 8.75
CA MET A 138 -2.97 -9.04 7.51
C MET A 138 -1.57 -9.59 7.18
N SER A 139 -0.65 -9.51 8.14
CA SER A 139 0.73 -9.99 8.01
C SER A 139 0.81 -11.50 7.79
N PHE A 140 -0.06 -12.28 8.44
CA PHE A 140 -0.15 -13.72 8.22
C PHE A 140 -0.53 -14.04 6.77
N GLY A 141 -1.57 -13.38 6.23
CA GLY A 141 -2.00 -13.58 4.84
C GLY A 141 -0.90 -13.23 3.84
N MET A 142 -0.28 -12.06 4.00
CA MET A 142 0.79 -11.61 3.11
C MET A 142 2.06 -12.48 3.23
N TYR A 143 2.41 -12.93 4.44
CA TYR A 143 3.55 -13.84 4.65
C TYR A 143 3.39 -15.14 3.87
N TRP A 144 2.20 -15.78 3.96
CA TRP A 144 1.97 -17.04 3.27
C TRP A 144 1.89 -16.86 1.75
N LEU A 145 1.35 -15.73 1.27
CA LEU A 145 1.39 -15.41 -0.16
C LEU A 145 2.84 -15.24 -0.64
N HIS A 146 3.64 -14.41 0.04
CA HIS A 146 5.05 -14.19 -0.29
C HIS A 146 5.83 -15.51 -0.26
N ARG A 147 5.68 -16.32 0.80
CA ARG A 147 6.29 -17.65 0.88
C ARG A 147 5.86 -18.54 -0.28
N SER A 148 4.59 -18.56 -0.62
CA SER A 148 4.08 -19.35 -1.75
C SER A 148 4.68 -18.89 -3.07
N SER A 149 4.91 -17.58 -3.24
CA SER A 149 5.56 -17.01 -4.42
C SER A 149 7.01 -17.47 -4.62
N HIS A 150 7.71 -17.84 -3.55
CA HIS A 150 9.04 -18.46 -3.65
C HIS A 150 9.03 -19.97 -3.93
N ASN A 151 7.90 -20.65 -3.69
CA ASN A 151 7.82 -22.12 -3.78
C ASN A 151 7.03 -22.60 -5.00
N VAL A 152 6.11 -21.80 -5.53
CA VAL A 152 5.23 -22.17 -6.66
C VAL A 152 5.74 -21.51 -7.95
N PRO A 153 6.14 -22.27 -8.99
CA PRO A 153 6.75 -21.70 -10.20
C PRO A 153 5.91 -20.65 -10.93
N LEU A 154 4.59 -20.77 -10.90
CA LEU A 154 3.70 -19.78 -11.53
C LEU A 154 3.72 -18.45 -10.78
N LEU A 155 3.65 -18.49 -9.44
CA LEU A 155 3.69 -17.29 -8.60
C LEU A 155 5.07 -16.63 -8.63
N TRP A 156 6.14 -17.42 -8.71
CA TRP A 156 7.50 -16.92 -8.88
C TRP A 156 7.66 -16.03 -10.12
N ARG A 157 7.01 -16.35 -11.24
CA ARG A 157 7.10 -15.53 -12.47
C ARG A 157 6.61 -14.10 -12.25
N VAL A 158 5.64 -13.91 -11.36
CA VAL A 158 5.11 -12.60 -10.95
C VAL A 158 6.08 -11.98 -9.95
N HIS A 159 6.39 -12.72 -8.89
CA HIS A 159 7.19 -12.24 -7.76
C HIS A 159 8.65 -11.95 -8.09
N ALA A 160 9.20 -12.53 -9.16
CA ALA A 160 10.56 -12.24 -9.61
C ALA A 160 10.79 -10.77 -9.97
N VAL A 161 9.73 -9.99 -10.24
CA VAL A 161 9.83 -8.53 -10.45
C VAL A 161 10.32 -7.82 -9.19
N HIS A 162 9.82 -8.19 -8.00
CA HIS A 162 10.32 -7.70 -6.71
C HIS A 162 11.83 -7.93 -6.58
N HIS A 163 12.26 -9.14 -6.96
CA HIS A 163 13.66 -9.56 -6.93
C HIS A 163 14.53 -8.95 -8.05
N TRP A 164 14.01 -8.06 -8.89
CA TRP A 164 14.86 -7.24 -9.78
C TRP A 164 15.74 -6.27 -8.98
N SER A 165 15.32 -5.90 -7.77
CA SER A 165 16.10 -5.09 -6.85
C SER A 165 17.25 -5.93 -6.25
N LYS A 166 18.48 -5.70 -6.70
CA LYS A 166 19.68 -6.31 -6.11
C LYS A 166 19.94 -5.76 -4.71
N HIS A 167 19.55 -4.51 -4.48
CA HIS A 167 19.73 -3.83 -3.21
C HIS A 167 18.41 -3.21 -2.77
N PRO A 168 17.53 -3.99 -2.13
CA PRO A 168 16.27 -3.47 -1.62
C PRO A 168 16.53 -2.32 -0.63
N LEU A 169 15.60 -1.36 -0.65
CA LEU A 169 15.58 -0.17 0.19
C LEU A 169 14.18 -0.14 0.80
N SER A 170 14.04 0.32 2.04
CA SER A 170 12.71 0.40 2.69
C SER A 170 11.62 1.06 1.82
N ARG A 171 11.97 2.04 0.98
CA ARG A 171 11.05 2.72 0.05
C ARG A 171 10.61 1.91 -1.18
N ASN A 172 11.30 0.82 -1.53
CA ASN A 172 11.00 0.01 -2.72
C ASN A 172 10.19 -1.25 -2.43
N THR A 173 9.74 -1.43 -1.18
CA THR A 173 8.88 -2.54 -0.73
C THR A 173 7.63 -2.77 -1.59
N TYR A 174 7.17 -1.76 -2.35
CA TYR A 174 5.97 -1.85 -3.20
C TYR A 174 6.28 -1.76 -4.70
N GLU A 175 7.55 -1.74 -5.08
CA GLU A 175 8.00 -1.72 -6.49
C GLU A 175 7.93 -3.14 -7.09
N ASP A 176 6.74 -3.73 -7.01
CA ASP A 176 6.41 -5.11 -7.35
C ASP A 176 5.67 -5.24 -8.69
N HIS A 177 5.45 -6.48 -9.12
CA HIS A 177 4.45 -6.74 -10.14
C HIS A 177 3.04 -6.36 -9.62
N TRP A 178 2.22 -5.69 -10.44
CA TRP A 178 0.89 -5.23 -10.02
C TRP A 178 -0.04 -6.33 -9.45
N ILE A 179 0.08 -7.56 -9.96
CA ILE A 179 -0.62 -8.74 -9.42
C ILE A 179 -0.20 -9.05 -7.97
N ASP A 180 1.07 -8.88 -7.60
CA ASP A 180 1.50 -9.08 -6.21
C ASP A 180 0.88 -8.02 -5.30
N ASN A 181 0.92 -6.76 -5.72
CA ASN A 181 0.28 -5.66 -4.98
C ASN A 181 -1.23 -5.88 -4.83
N LEU A 182 -1.94 -6.28 -5.89
CA LEU A 182 -3.36 -6.61 -5.84
C LEU A 182 -3.62 -7.80 -4.92
N SER A 183 -2.81 -8.86 -5.03
CA SER A 183 -2.97 -10.06 -4.21
C SER A 183 -2.74 -9.75 -2.73
N ASN A 184 -1.73 -8.93 -2.40
CA ASN A 184 -1.50 -8.43 -1.04
C ASN A 184 -2.67 -7.58 -0.51
N ALA A 185 -3.28 -6.75 -1.36
CA ALA A 185 -4.48 -6.00 -0.98
C ALA A 185 -5.67 -6.93 -0.66
N LEU A 186 -5.85 -8.00 -1.45
CA LEU A 186 -6.90 -8.99 -1.24
C LEU A 186 -6.67 -9.85 0.00
N VAL A 187 -5.52 -10.54 0.10
CA VAL A 187 -5.26 -11.51 1.19
C VAL A 187 -4.87 -10.84 2.50
N GLY A 188 -4.34 -9.62 2.44
CA GLY A 188 -3.95 -8.82 3.60
C GLY A 188 -5.10 -7.93 4.05
N HIS A 189 -5.19 -6.73 3.45
CA HIS A 189 -6.09 -5.66 3.88
C HIS A 189 -7.56 -6.06 3.88
N LEU A 190 -8.04 -6.57 2.74
CA LEU A 190 -9.45 -6.91 2.55
C LEU A 190 -9.86 -8.04 3.52
N CYS A 191 -9.13 -9.15 3.54
CA CYS A 191 -9.43 -10.26 4.45
C CYS A 191 -9.35 -9.85 5.93
N ALA A 192 -8.30 -9.14 6.34
CA ALA A 192 -8.14 -8.74 7.74
C ALA A 192 -9.29 -7.83 8.21
N GLN A 193 -9.68 -6.84 7.40
CA GLN A 193 -10.79 -5.95 7.72
C GLN A 193 -12.15 -6.66 7.69
N ILE A 194 -12.35 -7.65 6.81
CA ILE A 194 -13.58 -8.46 6.80
C ILE A 194 -13.70 -9.32 8.07
N ILE A 195 -12.63 -10.04 8.47
CA ILE A 195 -12.75 -10.97 9.60
C ILE A 195 -12.67 -10.21 10.94
N LEU A 196 -11.90 -9.12 11.00
CA LEU A 196 -11.74 -8.31 12.20
C LEU A 196 -11.88 -6.81 11.88
N PRO A 197 -13.12 -6.32 11.70
CA PRO A 197 -13.36 -4.95 11.30
C PRO A 197 -12.90 -3.96 12.37
N LEU A 198 -12.16 -2.95 11.94
CA LEU A 198 -11.74 -1.84 12.79
C LEU A 198 -12.77 -0.70 12.73
N ASP A 199 -12.90 0.08 13.80
CA ASP A 199 -13.65 1.34 13.74
C ASP A 199 -12.83 2.44 13.05
N LEU A 200 -13.48 3.53 12.59
CA LEU A 200 -12.85 4.60 11.82
C LEU A 200 -11.43 4.99 12.29
N PRO A 201 -11.21 5.41 13.55
CA PRO A 201 -9.89 5.87 13.97
C PRO A 201 -8.85 4.74 13.95
N THR A 202 -9.23 3.52 14.32
CA THR A 202 -8.34 2.37 14.35
C THR A 202 -8.03 1.89 12.93
N PHE A 203 -9.01 1.92 12.02
CA PHE A 203 -8.85 1.61 10.60
C PHE A 203 -7.90 2.58 9.91
N ALA A 204 -8.06 3.90 10.14
CA ALA A 204 -7.19 4.92 9.60
C ALA A 204 -5.75 4.76 10.11
N LEU A 205 -5.58 4.58 11.43
CA LEU A 205 -4.27 4.32 12.03
C LEU A 205 -3.63 3.06 11.45
N SER A 206 -4.40 1.99 11.27
CA SER A 206 -3.91 0.73 10.70
C SER A 206 -3.32 0.91 9.31
N HIS A 207 -3.94 1.72 8.45
CA HIS A 207 -3.42 1.96 7.11
C HIS A 207 -2.19 2.86 7.10
N LEU A 208 -2.11 3.82 8.02
CA LEU A 208 -0.89 4.62 8.20
C LEU A 208 0.27 3.75 8.70
N LEU A 209 0.02 2.86 9.68
CA LEU A 209 1.00 1.89 10.15
C LEU A 209 1.46 0.99 9.02
N ARG A 210 0.55 0.46 8.20
CA ARG A 210 0.93 -0.33 7.01
C ARG A 210 1.86 0.42 6.07
N ILE A 211 1.58 1.69 5.78
CA ILE A 211 2.45 2.51 4.93
C ILE A 211 3.82 2.67 5.57
N ALA A 212 3.86 2.81 6.91
CA ALA A 212 5.10 2.93 7.67
C ALA A 212 5.90 1.62 7.81
N GLU A 213 5.21 0.47 7.79
CA GLU A 213 5.75 -0.89 7.86
C GLU A 213 6.48 -1.33 6.56
N SER A 214 7.05 -0.38 5.80
CA SER A 214 7.86 -0.64 4.61
C SER A 214 9.25 -1.20 4.97
N LEU A 215 9.28 -2.24 5.80
CA LEU A 215 10.48 -2.92 6.27
C LEU A 215 10.51 -4.33 5.67
N GLU A 216 11.07 -4.42 4.46
CA GLU A 216 11.93 -5.55 4.07
C GLU A 216 13.38 -5.06 4.00
#